data_AF-A0A925UQT5-F1
#
_entry.id   AF-A0A925UQT5-F1
#
_cell.length_a   1.000
_cell.length_b   1.000
_cell.length_c   1.000
_cell.angle_alpha   90.00
_cell.angle_beta   90.00
_cell.angle_gamma   90.00
#
_symmetry.space_group_name_H-M   'P 1'
#
loop_
_entity.id
_entity.type
_entity.pdbx_description
1 polymer ?
#
loop_
_entity_poly.entity_id
_entity_poly.type
_entity_poly.pdbx_seq_one_letter_code
_entity_poly.pdbx_strand_id
1 'polypeptide(L)' 'MSKDDIIEMQGVVLETLPNAMFQVQLESGQTILAHISGKLRMNFIRILPGDKVTV' A
#
# COMPACT_ATOMS: atom_id res chain seq x y z
N MET A 1 4.90 -3.29 -25.50
CA MET A 1 5.25 -4.53 -24.76
C MET A 1 5.99 -4.03 -23.54
N SER A 2 5.35 -3.78 -22.41
CA SER A 2 4.73 -4.80 -21.56
C SER A 2 3.45 -4.25 -20.93
N LYS A 3 2.33 -4.97 -21.11
CA LYS A 3 1.17 -4.82 -20.22
C LYS A 3 1.54 -5.63 -18.99
N ASP A 4 2.17 -4.98 -18.02
CA ASP A 4 2.21 -5.53 -16.69
C ASP A 4 0.76 -5.50 -16.20
N ASP A 5 0.14 -6.67 -16.07
CA ASP A 5 -1.19 -6.84 -15.51
C ASP A 5 -1.13 -6.39 -14.05
N ILE A 6 -1.45 -5.12 -13.82
CA ILE A 6 -1.54 -4.52 -12.48
C ILE A 6 -2.80 -5.11 -11.84
N ILE A 7 -2.61 -6.02 -10.88
CA ILE A 7 -3.71 -6.56 -10.10
C ILE A 7 -3.92 -5.63 -8.90
N GLU A 8 -4.95 -4.80 -9.00
CA GLU A 8 -5.36 -3.93 -7.89
C GLU A 8 -6.07 -4.77 -6.84
N MET A 9 -5.54 -4.77 -5.61
CA MET A 9 -6.17 -5.45 -4.48
C MET A 9 -6.43 -4.48 -3.34
N GLN A 10 -7.51 -4.73 -2.61
CA GLN A 10 -7.82 -3.98 -1.41
C GLN A 10 -7.16 -4.63 -0.20
N GLY A 11 -6.60 -3.79 0.67
CA GLY A 11 -6.01 -4.22 1.93
C GLY A 11 -6.10 -3.14 3.00
N VAL A 12 -5.79 -3.55 4.23
CA VAL A 12 -5.77 -2.69 5.41
C VAL A 12 -4.33 -2.51 5.86
N VAL A 13 -3.92 -1.26 6.09
CA VAL A 13 -2.60 -0.97 6.65
C VAL A 13 -2.57 -1.43 8.10
N LEU A 14 -1.65 -2.32 8.45
CA LEU A 14 -1.43 -2.76 9.82
C LEU A 14 -0.41 -1.88 10.53
N GLU A 15 0.76 -1.73 9.94
CA GLU A 15 1.90 -1.04 10.56
C GLU A 15 2.66 -0.18 9.55
N THR A 16 3.23 0.91 10.05
CA THR A 16 4.05 1.85 9.28
C THR A 16 5.53 1.63 9.63
N LEU A 17 6.34 1.27 8.65
CA LEU A 17 7.78 1.06 8.82
C LEU A 17 8.58 2.33 8.45
N PRO A 18 9.75 2.54 9.08
CA PRO A 18 10.68 3.58 8.63
C PRO A 18 11.07 3.33 7.16
N ASN A 19 11.16 4.42 6.37
CA ASN A 19 11.34 4.46 4.90
C ASN A 19 10.05 4.52 4.03
N ALA A 20 8.90 4.84 4.63
CA ALA A 20 7.61 4.89 3.93
C ALA A 20 7.21 3.54 3.30
N MET A 21 7.61 2.46 3.98
CA MET A 21 7.10 1.12 3.73
C MET A 21 5.93 0.87 4.69
N PHE A 22 4.91 0.17 4.21
CA PHE A 22 3.69 -0.10 4.93
C PHE A 22 3.44 -1.59 4.90
N GLN A 23 3.15 -2.18 6.05
CA GLN A 23 2.59 -3.53 6.08
C GLN A 23 1.11 -3.44 5.81
N VAL A 24 0.69 -4.06 4.72
CA VAL A 24 -0.71 -4.13 4.31
C VAL A 24 -1.17 -5.57 4.39
N GLN A 25 -2.28 -5.79 5.06
CA GLN A 25 -2.97 -7.06 5.04
C GLN A 25 -4.05 -7.04 3.97
N LEU A 26 -3.88 -7.90 2.98
CA LEU A 26 -4.87 -8.13 1.94
C LEU A 26 -6.08 -8.84 2.53
N GLU A 27 -7.26 -8.64 1.95
CA GLU A 27 -8.47 -9.40 2.35
C GLU A 27 -8.30 -10.93 2.16
N SER A 28 -7.33 -11.33 1.33
CA SER A 28 -6.91 -12.71 1.11
C SER A 28 -6.17 -13.34 2.30
N GLY A 29 -5.87 -12.56 3.35
CA GLY A 29 -5.16 -13.01 4.55
C GLY A 29 -3.63 -12.94 4.45
N GLN A 30 -3.07 -12.57 3.30
CA GLN A 30 -1.63 -12.37 3.13
C GLN A 30 -1.20 -10.96 3.57
N THR A 31 -0.09 -10.89 4.29
CA THR A 31 0.55 -9.64 4.66
C THR A 31 1.67 -9.33 3.67
N ILE A 32 1.60 -8.15 3.05
CA ILE A 32 2.59 -7.68 2.08
C ILE A 32 3.26 -6.40 2.56
N LEU A 33 4.47 -6.16 2.05
CA LEU A 33 5.18 -4.90 2.22
C LEU A 33 4.91 -4.03 0.98
N ALA A 34 4.21 -2.92 1.19
CA ALA A 34 3.93 -1.94 0.15
C ALA A 34 4.79 -0.69 0.34
N HIS A 35 5.12 -0.02 -0.76
CA HIS A 35 5.75 1.31 -0.73
C HIS A 35 4.76 2.36 -1.20
N ILE A 36 4.89 3.58 -0.70
CA ILE A 36 3.99 4.66 -1.09
C ILE A 36 4.22 5.04 -2.55
N SER A 37 3.12 5.17 -3.31
CA SER A 37 3.21 5.68 -4.67
C SER A 37 3.76 7.12 -4.67
N GLY A 38 4.61 7.44 -5.65
CA GLY A 38 5.21 8.77 -5.80
C GLY A 38 4.19 9.90 -5.90
N LYS A 39 2.99 9.63 -6.44
CA LYS A 39 1.89 10.61 -6.50
C LYS A 39 1.40 11.01 -5.10
N LEU A 40 1.25 10.05 -4.19
CA LEU A 40 0.84 10.34 -2.81
C LEU A 40 1.90 11.15 -2.05
N ARG A 41 3.19 10.91 -2.34
CA ARG A 41 4.30 11.72 -1.81
C ARG A 41 4.22 13.18 -2.27
N MET A 42 3.93 13.43 -3.54
CA MET A 42 3.76 14.80 -4.06
C MET A 42 2.58 15.52 -3.41
N ASN A 43 1.51 14.78 -3.11
CA ASN A 43 0.30 15.31 -2.48
C ASN A 43 0.36 15.33 -0.94
N PHE A 44 1.50 15.00 -0.33
CA PHE A 44 1.70 14.96 1.13
C PHE A 44 0.62 14.17 1.89
N ILE A 45 0.11 13.11 1.29
CA ILE A 45 -0.92 12.27 1.91
C ILE A 45 -0.29 11.45 3.02
N ARG A 46 -0.85 11.55 4.23
CA ARG A 46 -0.43 10.78 5.41
C ARG A 46 -1.30 9.55 5.54
N ILE A 47 -0.67 8.39 5.51
CA ILE A 47 -1.33 7.09 5.74
C ILE A 47 -1.16 6.75 7.22
N LEU A 48 -2.26 6.40 7.88
CA LEU A 48 -2.26 5.91 9.25
C LEU A 48 -2.50 4.38 9.27
N PRO A 49 -2.04 3.68 10.31
CA PRO A 49 -2.42 2.28 10.52
C PRO A 49 -3.94 2.18 10.73
N GLY A 50 -4.56 1.20 10.10
CA GLY A 50 -6.01 0.99 10.03
C GLY A 50 -6.69 1.55 8.79
N ASP A 51 -5.95 2.29 7.94
CA ASP A 51 -6.50 2.86 6.73
C ASP A 51 -6.65 1.81 5.62
N LYS A 52 -7.70 1.93 4.81
CA LYS A 52 -7.94 1.04 3.67
C LYS A 52 -7.21 1.58 2.45
N VAL A 53 -6.31 0.79 1.90
CA VAL A 53 -5.49 1.17 0.74
C VAL A 53 -5.66 0.14 -0.37
N THR A 54 -5.60 0.61 -1.61
CA THR A 54 -5.50 -0.24 -2.79
C THR A 54 -4.03 -0.41 -3.12
N VAL A 55 -3.56 -1.65 -3.18
CA VAL A 55 -2.17 -2.03 -3.51
C VAL A 55 -2.13 -2.59 -4.93
#